data_AF-A0A9X3IV95-F1
#
_entry.id   AF-A0A9X3IV95-F1
#
_cell.length_a   1.000
_cell.length_b   1.000
_cell.length_c   1.000
_cell.angle_alpha   90.00
_cell.angle_beta   90.00
_cell.angle_gamma   90.00
#
_symmetry.space_group_name_H-M   'P 1'
#
loop_
_entity.id
_entity.type
_entity.pdbx_description
1 polymer ?
#
loop_
_entity_poly.entity_id
_entity_poly.type
_entity_poly.pdbx_seq_one_letter_code
_entity_poly.pdbx_strand_id
1 'polypeptide(L)'
;MPDGALKSGAYRAFTARDIDAIPQLAALSADARLRLRAVAQVLPFRVNAYVLEHLIDWSRAPDDPIYQLTIPQPEMLGDADLSALVDLVRRGSEAELQARARAIQRR
;
A
#
# COMPACT_ATOMS: atom_id res chain seq x y z
N MET A 1 -11.64 -33.75 -1.32
CA MET A 1 -11.02 -32.49 -0.85
C MET A 1 -9.75 -32.31 -1.66
N PRO A 2 -9.52 -31.20 -2.38
CA PRO A 2 -8.23 -30.99 -3.00
C PRO A 2 -7.20 -30.63 -1.91
N ASP A 3 -6.03 -31.24 -2.00
CA ASP A 3 -4.89 -31.08 -1.11
C ASP A 3 -4.39 -29.62 -1.06
N GLY A 4 -4.82 -28.89 -0.05
CA GLY A 4 -4.36 -27.55 0.27
C GLY A 4 -3.53 -27.55 1.55
N ALA A 5 -2.42 -28.30 1.57
CA ALA A 5 -1.44 -28.14 2.63
C ALA A 5 -0.89 -26.69 2.53
N LEU A 6 -1.38 -25.81 3.40
CA LEU A 6 -0.86 -24.45 3.56
C LEU A 6 0.65 -24.57 3.74
N LYS A 7 1.42 -24.17 2.72
CA LYS A 7 2.88 -24.11 2.82
C LYS A 7 3.17 -23.20 4.00
N SER A 8 3.77 -23.78 5.04
CA SER A 8 4.14 -23.14 6.30
C SER A 8 5.30 -22.17 6.08
N GLY A 9 5.07 -21.12 5.30
CA GLY A 9 5.90 -19.93 5.33
C GLY A 9 5.76 -19.26 6.69
N ALA A 10 6.86 -18.78 7.25
CA ALA A 10 6.81 -17.98 8.47
C ALA A 10 5.92 -16.76 8.24
N TYR A 11 5.05 -16.44 9.22
CA TYR A 11 4.24 -15.23 9.17
C TYR A 11 5.14 -14.01 8.98
N ARG A 12 4.97 -13.32 7.85
CA ARG A 12 5.65 -12.06 7.54
C ARG A 12 4.60 -11.05 7.12
N ALA A 13 4.64 -9.86 7.71
CA ALA A 13 3.77 -8.76 7.33
C ALA A 13 4.59 -7.62 6.71
N PHE A 14 4.02 -7.00 5.68
CA PHE A 14 4.52 -5.82 5.02
C PHE A 14 3.72 -4.59 5.47
N THR A 15 4.40 -3.46 5.60
CA THR A 15 3.84 -2.18 6.05
C THR A 15 4.23 -1.06 5.08
N ALA A 16 3.86 0.20 5.36
CA ALA A 16 4.08 1.33 4.45
C ALA A 16 5.56 1.51 4.06
N ARG A 17 6.46 1.26 5.01
CA ARG A 17 7.93 1.26 4.83
C ARG A 17 8.44 0.14 3.91
N ASP A 18 7.66 -0.91 3.72
CA ASP A 18 8.05 -2.10 2.95
C ASP A 18 7.46 -2.11 1.54
N ILE A 19 6.70 -1.07 1.14
CA ILE A 19 6.04 -0.97 -0.18
C ILE A 19 7.02 -1.24 -1.32
N ASP A 20 8.22 -0.68 -1.24
CA ASP A 20 9.25 -0.83 -2.27
C ASP A 20 9.90 -2.22 -2.28
N ALA A 21 9.76 -2.97 -1.18
CA ALA A 21 10.26 -4.33 -1.07
C ALA A 21 9.25 -5.39 -1.55
N ILE A 22 8.02 -5.00 -1.92
CA ILE A 22 7.00 -5.91 -2.45
C ILE A 22 7.18 -6.02 -3.98
N PRO A 23 7.66 -7.17 -4.51
CA PRO A 23 7.94 -7.31 -5.94
C PRO A 23 6.71 -7.11 -6.83
N GLN A 24 5.53 -7.50 -6.35
CA GLN A 24 4.28 -7.37 -7.10
C GLN A 24 3.87 -5.90 -7.29
N LEU A 25 4.17 -5.03 -6.32
CA LEU A 25 3.96 -3.58 -6.44
C LEU A 25 5.01 -2.93 -7.34
N ALA A 26 6.11 -3.62 -7.66
CA ALA A 26 7.11 -3.11 -8.60
C ALA A 26 6.58 -3.02 -10.04
N ALA A 27 5.51 -3.75 -10.37
CA ALA A 27 4.82 -3.66 -11.66
C ALA A 27 3.97 -2.39 -11.80
N LEU A 28 3.62 -1.72 -10.69
CA LEU A 28 2.90 -0.45 -10.73
C LEU A 28 3.76 0.65 -11.34
N SER A 29 3.10 1.57 -12.06
CA SER A 29 3.73 2.79 -12.56
C SER A 29 4.36 3.59 -11.42
N ALA A 30 5.38 4.40 -11.75
CA ALA A 30 6.04 5.23 -10.74
C ALA A 30 5.05 6.18 -10.03
N ASP A 31 4.08 6.73 -10.76
CA ASP A 31 3.05 7.60 -10.20
C ASP A 31 2.09 6.84 -9.26
N ALA A 32 1.63 5.66 -9.67
CA ALA A 32 0.78 4.81 -8.82
C ALA A 32 1.50 4.41 -7.52
N ARG A 33 2.80 4.10 -7.59
CA ARG A 33 3.60 3.78 -6.41
C ARG A 33 3.80 4.97 -5.49
N LEU A 34 4.00 6.17 -6.05
CA LEU A 34 4.08 7.41 -5.25
C LEU A 34 2.77 7.68 -4.52
N ARG A 35 1.64 7.57 -5.21
CA ARG A 35 0.30 7.72 -4.60
C ARG A 35 0.06 6.67 -3.51
N LEU A 36 0.44 5.42 -3.76
CA LEU A 36 0.33 4.35 -2.78
C LEU A 36 1.18 4.62 -1.53
N ARG A 37 2.44 5.07 -1.70
CA ARG A 37 3.29 5.47 -0.56
C ARG A 37 2.70 6.64 0.21
N ALA A 38 2.14 7.63 -0.48
CA ALA A 38 1.51 8.79 0.13
C ALA A 38 0.30 8.39 0.98
N VAL A 39 -0.64 7.62 0.42
CA VAL A 39 -1.85 7.19 1.15
C VAL A 39 -1.52 6.27 2.33
N ALA A 40 -0.50 5.41 2.19
CA ALA A 40 -0.07 4.49 3.25
C ALA A 40 0.58 5.21 4.46
N GLN A 41 0.87 6.51 4.38
CA GLN A 41 1.26 7.30 5.56
C GLN A 41 0.07 7.66 6.44
N VAL A 42 -1.12 7.77 5.84
CA VAL A 42 -2.34 8.17 6.54
C VAL A 42 -3.15 6.96 6.95
N LEU A 43 -3.35 6.02 6.01
CA LEU A 43 -4.21 4.87 6.23
C LEU A 43 -3.43 3.69 6.82
N PRO A 44 -4.03 2.95 7.77
CA PRO A 44 -3.39 1.77 8.33
C PRO A 44 -3.16 0.73 7.24
N PHE A 45 -1.89 0.40 6.99
CA PHE A 45 -1.50 -0.59 6.01
C PHE A 45 -0.61 -1.65 6.67
N ARG A 46 -1.12 -2.89 6.69
CA ARG A 46 -0.38 -4.08 7.12
C ARG A 46 -0.93 -5.30 6.40
N VAL A 47 -0.15 -5.88 5.50
CA VAL A 47 -0.59 -7.04 4.68
C VAL A 47 0.36 -8.21 4.87
N ASN A 48 -0.20 -9.41 5.05
CA ASN A 48 0.58 -10.64 5.19
C ASN A 48 1.16 -11.04 3.82
N ALA A 49 2.42 -11.51 3.80
CA ALA A 49 3.08 -12.08 2.62
C ALA A 49 2.19 -13.10 1.90
N TYR A 50 1.49 -13.96 2.65
CA TYR A 50 0.59 -14.97 2.09
C TYR A 50 -0.53 -14.34 1.23
N VAL A 51 -1.07 -13.20 1.64
CA VAL A 51 -2.11 -12.50 0.88
C VAL A 51 -1.54 -11.98 -0.44
N LEU A 52 -0.37 -11.34 -0.38
CA LEU A 52 0.32 -10.78 -1.55
C LEU A 52 0.74 -11.88 -2.54
N GLU A 53 1.17 -13.04 -2.05
CA GLU A 53 1.71 -14.13 -2.87
C GLU A 53 0.64 -15.07 -3.42
N HIS A 54 -0.50 -15.21 -2.73
CA HIS A 54 -1.45 -16.28 -3.04
C HIS A 54 -2.91 -15.85 -3.18
N LEU A 55 -3.32 -14.71 -2.63
CA LEU A 55 -4.74 -14.33 -2.59
C LEU A 55 -5.10 -13.20 -3.55
N ILE A 56 -4.18 -12.27 -3.80
CA ILE A 56 -4.40 -11.21 -4.77
C ILE A 56 -4.18 -11.77 -6.19
N ASP A 57 -5.19 -11.67 -7.04
CA ASP A 57 -5.02 -11.84 -8.47
C ASP A 57 -4.45 -10.55 -9.08
N TRP A 58 -3.13 -10.48 -9.18
CA TRP A 58 -2.41 -9.32 -9.73
C TRP A 58 -2.70 -9.07 -11.20
N SER A 59 -3.21 -10.05 -11.95
CA SER A 59 -3.63 -9.84 -13.35
C SER A 59 -4.91 -9.02 -13.46
N ARG A 60 -5.68 -8.96 -12.37
CA ARG A 60 -6.93 -8.19 -12.25
C ARG A 60 -6.77 -6.93 -11.42
N ALA A 61 -5.62 -6.70 -10.80
CA ALA A 61 -5.37 -5.48 -10.03
C ALA A 61 -5.41 -4.25 -10.96
N PRO A 62 -6.03 -3.13 -10.53
CA PRO A 62 -6.54 -2.84 -9.19
C PRO A 62 -8.00 -3.30 -8.92
N ASP A 63 -8.66 -3.94 -9.88
CA ASP A 63 -10.07 -4.36 -9.79
C ASP A 63 -10.29 -5.69 -9.04
N ASP A 64 -9.20 -6.33 -8.59
CA ASP A 64 -9.28 -7.52 -7.75
C ASP A 64 -9.87 -7.19 -6.36
N PRO A 65 -10.89 -7.91 -5.87
CA PRO A 65 -11.49 -7.64 -4.57
C PRO A 65 -10.52 -7.76 -3.40
N ILE A 66 -9.57 -8.71 -3.43
CA ILE A 66 -8.59 -8.88 -2.35
C ILE A 66 -7.58 -7.73 -2.38
N TYR A 67 -7.17 -7.28 -3.57
CA TYR A 67 -6.40 -6.05 -3.74
C TYR A 67 -7.12 -4.87 -3.09
N GLN A 68 -8.40 -4.65 -3.41
CA GLN A 68 -9.17 -3.52 -2.89
C GLN A 68 -9.37 -3.54 -1.37
N LEU A 69 -9.47 -4.74 -0.78
CA LEU A 69 -9.65 -4.89 0.67
C LEU A 69 -8.34 -4.76 1.47
N THR A 70 -7.18 -4.98 0.83
CA THR A 70 -5.90 -5.08 1.54
C THR A 70 -4.90 -3.99 1.21
N ILE A 71 -5.00 -3.38 0.03
CA ILE A 71 -4.12 -2.29 -0.41
C ILE A 71 -4.88 -0.96 -0.26
N PRO A 72 -4.29 0.06 0.42
CA PRO A 72 -4.94 1.35 0.59
C PRO A 72 -5.09 2.07 -0.75
N GLN A 73 -6.27 2.64 -0.96
CA GLN A 73 -6.65 3.28 -2.21
C GLN A 73 -6.48 4.80 -2.13
N PRO A 74 -5.78 5.46 -3.07
CA PRO A 74 -5.59 6.91 -3.05
C PRO A 74 -6.88 7.72 -2.95
N GLU A 75 -7.97 7.21 -3.54
CA GLU A 75 -9.30 7.82 -3.58
C GLU A 75 -9.95 7.94 -2.19
N MET A 76 -9.39 7.28 -1.18
CA MET A 76 -9.82 7.41 0.21
C MET A 76 -9.35 8.72 0.87
N LEU A 77 -8.45 9.48 0.24
CA LEU A 77 -8.03 10.81 0.66
C LEU A 77 -8.62 11.87 -0.28
N GLY A 78 -8.93 13.04 0.26
CA GLY A 78 -9.28 14.18 -0.58
C GLY A 78 -8.11 14.59 -1.48
N ASP A 79 -8.40 15.00 -2.72
CA ASP A 79 -7.41 15.31 -3.76
C ASP A 79 -6.30 16.27 -3.28
N ALA A 80 -6.67 17.30 -2.50
CA ALA A 80 -5.71 18.26 -1.96
C ALA A 80 -4.73 17.64 -0.96
N ASP A 81 -5.20 16.72 -0.12
CA ASP A 81 -4.37 16.03 0.86
C ASP A 81 -3.47 14.99 0.17
N LEU A 82 -4.01 14.23 -0.78
CA LEU A 82 -3.23 13.29 -1.58
C LEU A 82 -2.13 14.00 -2.37
N SER A 83 -2.46 15.09 -3.07
CA SER A 83 -1.51 15.86 -3.87
C SER A 83 -0.36 16.40 -3.02
N ALA A 84 -0.67 16.98 -1.85
CA ALA A 84 0.34 17.47 -0.92
C ALA A 84 1.28 16.35 -0.41
N LEU A 85 0.73 15.16 -0.11
CA LEU A 85 1.54 14.02 0.33
C LEU A 85 2.42 13.48 -0.80
N VAL A 86 1.89 13.35 -2.03
CA VAL A 86 2.67 12.90 -3.19
C VAL A 86 3.86 13.82 -3.46
N ASP A 87 3.66 15.13 -3.38
CA ASP A 87 4.74 16.10 -3.53
C ASP A 87 5.81 15.95 -2.45
N LEU A 88 5.40 15.71 -1.20
CA LEU A 88 6.33 15.47 -0.09
C LEU A 88 7.13 14.18 -0.26
N VAL A 89 6.48 13.11 -0.73
CA VAL A 89 7.17 11.84 -1.08
C VAL A 89 8.18 12.09 -2.21
N ARG A 90 7.81 12.85 -3.24
CA ARG A 90 8.68 13.16 -4.38
C ARG A 90 9.91 13.99 -3.97
N ARG A 91 9.76 14.91 -3.03
CA ARG A 91 10.86 15.74 -2.47
C ARG A 91 11.75 14.98 -1.49
N GLY A 92 11.29 13.84 -0.95
CA GLY A 92 12.03 13.06 0.05
C GLY A 92 12.02 13.68 1.46
N SER A 93 11.09 14.60 1.74
CA SER A 93 10.97 15.27 3.04
C SER A 93 10.22 14.40 4.05
N GLU A 94 10.88 13.38 4.61
CA GLU A 94 10.23 12.42 5.52
C GLU A 94 9.58 13.08 6.74
N ALA A 95 10.26 14.04 7.38
CA ALA A 95 9.72 14.73 8.55
C ALA A 95 8.43 15.51 8.25
N GLU A 96 8.41 16.22 7.11
CA GLU A 96 7.24 16.97 6.66
C GLU A 96 6.10 16.04 6.22
N LEU A 97 6.43 14.93 5.57
CA LEU A 97 5.48 13.89 5.18
C LEU A 97 4.75 13.33 6.41
N GLN A 98 5.50 12.93 7.43
CA GLN A 98 4.94 12.41 8.68
C GLN A 98 4.11 13.45 9.43
N ALA A 99 4.56 14.70 9.48
CA ALA A 99 3.81 15.80 10.08
C ALA A 99 2.47 16.02 9.36
N ARG A 100 2.47 16.05 8.02
CA ARG A 100 1.26 16.20 7.22
C ARG A 100 0.30 15.03 7.38
N ALA A 101 0.82 13.79 7.35
CA ALA A 101 0.00 12.60 7.52
C ALA A 101 -0.72 12.59 8.88
N ARG A 102 -0.02 12.93 9.97
CA ARG A 102 -0.62 13.07 11.31
C ARG A 102 -1.68 14.16 11.39
N ALA A 103 -1.51 15.25 10.65
CA ALA A 103 -2.50 16.31 10.60
C ALA A 103 -3.79 15.83 9.91
N ILE A 104 -3.66 15.02 8.85
CA ILE A 104 -4.81 14.43 8.14
C ILE A 104 -5.53 13.40 9.03
N GLN A 105 -4.81 12.55 9.75
CA GLN A 105 -5.39 11.53 10.64
C GLN A 105 -6.21 12.09 11.82
N ARG A 106 -6.01 13.37 12.17
CA ARG A 106 -6.68 14.02 13.31
C ARG A 106 -7.89 14.87 12.90
N ARG A 107 -8.18 14.96 11.61
CA ARG A 107 -9.38 15.61 11.09
C ARG A 107 -10.58 14.69 11.23
#